data_AF-A0A1S9CJ65-F1
#
_entry.id   AF-A0A1S9CJ65-F1
#
_cell.length_a   1.000
_cell.length_b   1.000
_cell.length_c   1.000
_cell.angle_alpha   90.00
_cell.angle_beta   90.00
_cell.angle_gamma   90.00
#
_symmetry.space_group_name_H-M   'P 1'
#
loop_
_entity.id
_entity.type
_entity.pdbx_description
1 polymer ?
#
loop_
_entity_poly.entity_id
_entity_poly.type
_entity_poly.pdbx_seq_one_letter_code
_entity_poly.pdbx_strand_id
1 'polypeptide(L)'
;MQFFNQFVDKGIIERLENIVASNFGRMTYTDAVETLLNCGKEFEYKIYWGCDLQTEHERYLAEEHFKKPVFITDYPKEIKSFYMRLNDDNKTVSAMDLLVPGIGELIGGSQREERFDILEQRMEEAGLNKDDYW
;
A
#
# COMPACT_ATOMS: atom_id res chain seq x y z
N MET A 1 17.64 23.51 -1.32
CA MET A 1 17.27 22.52 -2.35
C MET A 1 18.32 22.32 -3.43
N GLN A 2 18.88 23.38 -4.04
CA GLN A 2 19.90 23.21 -5.11
C GLN A 2 21.13 22.40 -4.69
N PHE A 3 21.62 22.58 -3.45
CA PHE A 3 22.70 21.77 -2.89
C PHE A 3 22.38 20.27 -2.92
N PHE A 4 21.21 19.87 -2.39
CA PHE A 4 20.78 18.46 -2.39
C PHE A 4 20.64 17.91 -3.81
N ASN A 5 20.08 18.70 -4.72
CA ASN A 5 19.91 18.31 -6.12
C ASN A 5 21.23 18.10 -6.88
N GLN A 6 22.33 18.71 -6.43
CA GLN A 6 23.62 18.56 -7.08
C GLN A 6 24.48 17.47 -6.44
N PHE A 7 24.44 17.37 -5.11
CA PHE A 7 25.43 16.61 -4.34
C PHE A 7 24.89 15.42 -3.56
N VAL A 8 23.57 15.29 -3.39
CA VAL A 8 22.95 14.24 -2.56
C VAL A 8 22.02 13.35 -3.38
N ASP A 9 21.05 13.96 -4.05
CA ASP A 9 20.00 13.26 -4.79
C ASP A 9 19.67 14.04 -6.06
N LYS A 10 20.29 13.61 -7.17
CA LYS A 10 20.16 14.28 -8.45
C LYS A 10 18.74 14.14 -8.97
N GLY A 11 18.10 15.28 -9.26
CA GLY A 11 16.71 15.31 -9.75
C GLY A 11 15.66 15.39 -8.63
N ILE A 12 16.05 15.54 -7.36
CA ILE A 12 15.09 15.68 -6.25
C ILE A 12 14.13 16.85 -6.42
N ILE A 13 14.56 17.97 -7.02
CA ILE A 13 13.68 19.12 -7.26
C ILE A 13 12.59 18.75 -8.26
N GLU A 14 12.96 18.20 -9.42
CA GLU A 14 12.03 17.76 -10.46
C GLU A 14 11.07 16.68 -9.94
N ARG A 15 11.58 15.73 -9.14
CA ARG A 15 10.76 14.69 -8.53
C ARG A 15 9.72 15.25 -7.56
N LEU A 16 10.10 16.20 -6.71
CA LEU A 16 9.18 16.87 -5.79
C LEU A 16 8.14 17.72 -6.53
N GLU A 17 8.57 18.46 -7.56
CA GLU A 17 7.67 19.23 -8.42
C GLU A 17 6.65 18.32 -9.13
N ASN A 18 7.09 17.17 -9.64
CA ASN A 18 6.21 16.16 -10.22
C ASN A 18 5.21 15.62 -9.20
N ILE A 19 5.65 15.25 -8.00
CA ILE A 19 4.77 14.74 -6.93
C ILE A 19 3.67 15.76 -6.59
N VAL A 20 4.02 17.05 -6.47
CA VAL A 20 3.06 18.12 -6.15
C VAL A 20 2.10 18.40 -7.30
N ALA A 21 2.57 18.34 -8.55
CA ALA A 21 1.76 18.62 -9.73
C ALA A 21 0.88 17.43 -10.19
N SER A 22 1.23 16.22 -9.78
CA SER A 22 0.58 14.99 -10.26
C SER A 22 -0.74 14.69 -9.57
N ASN A 23 -1.72 14.24 -10.37
CA ASN A 23 -2.88 13.53 -9.85
C ASN A 23 -2.49 12.12 -9.44
N PHE A 24 -3.09 11.62 -8.37
CA PHE A 24 -2.70 10.34 -7.78
C PHE A 24 -3.33 9.20 -8.57
N GLY A 25 -2.54 8.19 -8.88
CA GLY A 25 -3.03 6.89 -9.34
C GLY A 25 -3.85 6.21 -8.25
N ARG A 26 -4.75 5.31 -8.64
CA ARG A 26 -5.49 4.44 -7.73
C ARG A 26 -5.59 3.07 -8.35
N MET A 27 -5.34 2.04 -7.56
CA MET A 27 -5.34 0.65 -7.98
C MET A 27 -5.72 -0.23 -6.79
N THR A 28 -6.39 -1.35 -7.02
CA THR A 28 -6.63 -2.33 -5.95
C THR A 28 -5.37 -3.17 -5.74
N TYR A 29 -5.21 -3.78 -4.58
CA TYR A 29 -4.14 -4.73 -4.31
C TYR A 29 -4.15 -5.89 -5.33
N THR A 30 -5.34 -6.37 -5.68
CA THR A 30 -5.51 -7.44 -6.67
C THR A 30 -4.94 -7.04 -8.02
N ASP A 31 -5.30 -5.85 -8.52
CA ASP A 31 -4.76 -5.33 -9.79
C ASP A 31 -3.25 -5.08 -9.71
N ALA A 32 -2.74 -4.69 -8.54
CA ALA A 32 -1.31 -4.48 -8.31
C ALA A 32 -0.53 -5.79 -8.42
N VAL A 33 -1.01 -6.87 -7.77
CA VAL A 33 -0.43 -8.22 -7.88
C VAL A 33 -0.47 -8.72 -9.32
N GLU A 34 -1.59 -8.56 -10.02
CA GLU A 34 -1.71 -8.94 -11.43
C GLU A 34 -0.73 -8.15 -12.33
N THR A 35 -0.59 -6.85 -12.08
CA THR A 35 0.36 -5.99 -12.80
C THR A 35 1.79 -6.45 -12.58
N LEU A 36 2.17 -6.75 -11.34
CA LEU A 36 3.50 -7.22 -10.97
C LEU A 36 3.81 -8.59 -11.56
N LEU A 37 2.86 -9.52 -11.58
CA LEU A 37 3.03 -10.83 -12.21
C LEU A 37 3.23 -10.74 -13.72
N ASN A 38 2.58 -9.78 -14.37
CA ASN A 38 2.60 -9.61 -15.83
C ASN A 38 3.65 -8.61 -16.35
N CYS A 39 4.43 -7.98 -15.46
CA CYS A 39 5.38 -6.94 -15.88
C CYS A 39 6.64 -7.45 -16.57
N GLY A 40 6.88 -8.76 -16.53
CA GLY A 40 8.07 -9.39 -17.11
C GLY A 40 9.39 -9.08 -16.39
N LYS A 41 9.32 -8.54 -15.16
CA LYS A 41 10.50 -8.36 -14.30
C LYS A 41 10.65 -9.51 -13.32
N GLU A 42 11.91 -9.81 -13.01
CA GLU A 42 12.26 -10.68 -11.90
C GLU A 42 12.43 -9.83 -10.64
N PHE A 43 11.70 -10.18 -9.60
CA PHE A 43 11.79 -9.60 -8.26
C PHE A 43 12.49 -10.59 -7.33
N GLU A 44 13.21 -10.08 -6.32
CA GLU A 44 13.83 -10.93 -5.30
C GLU A 44 12.76 -11.65 -4.48
N TYR A 45 11.68 -10.95 -4.16
CA TYR A 45 10.54 -11.46 -3.42
C TYR A 45 9.43 -11.91 -4.37
N LYS A 46 8.95 -13.14 -4.18
CA LYS A 46 7.90 -13.70 -5.03
C LYS A 46 6.57 -13.02 -4.78
N ILE A 47 5.94 -12.59 -5.86
CA ILE A 47 4.58 -12.06 -5.85
C ILE A 47 3.55 -13.18 -5.98
N TYR A 48 2.54 -13.14 -5.12
CA TYR A 48 1.30 -13.93 -5.21
C TYR A 48 0.19 -13.24 -4.41
N TRP A 49 -1.07 -13.51 -4.74
CA TRP A 49 -2.18 -12.90 -4.02
C TRP A 49 -2.19 -13.38 -2.55
N GLY A 50 -2.16 -12.43 -1.61
CA GLY A 50 -2.01 -12.69 -0.18
C GLY A 50 -0.60 -12.45 0.36
N CYS A 51 0.40 -12.17 -0.48
CA CYS A 51 1.72 -11.73 -0.01
C CYS A 51 1.74 -10.22 0.26
N ASP A 52 2.58 -9.79 1.20
CA ASP A 52 2.81 -8.37 1.40
C ASP A 52 3.71 -7.78 0.31
N LEU A 53 3.40 -6.56 -0.14
CA LEU A 53 4.17 -5.91 -1.20
C LEU A 53 5.48 -5.36 -0.64
N GLN A 54 6.60 -5.95 -1.04
CA GLN A 54 7.93 -5.44 -0.70
C GLN A 54 8.27 -4.13 -1.44
N THR A 55 9.19 -3.34 -0.90
CA THR A 55 9.61 -2.03 -1.44
C THR A 55 10.00 -2.07 -2.92
N GLU A 56 10.59 -3.16 -3.42
CA GLU A 56 10.91 -3.27 -4.85
C GLU A 56 9.67 -3.25 -5.75
N HIS A 57 8.57 -3.87 -5.30
CA HIS A 57 7.30 -3.92 -6.00
C HIS A 57 6.60 -2.56 -5.94
N GLU A 58 6.60 -1.95 -4.77
CA GLU A 58 6.01 -0.63 -4.55
C GLU A 58 6.69 0.42 -5.42
N ARG A 59 8.03 0.40 -5.44
CA ARG A 59 8.83 1.28 -6.28
C ARG A 59 8.58 1.00 -7.76
N TYR A 60 8.47 -0.25 -8.20
CA TYR A 60 8.10 -0.54 -9.58
C TYR A 60 6.73 0.09 -9.95
N LEU A 61 5.72 -0.08 -9.10
CA LEU A 61 4.39 0.47 -9.34
C LEU A 61 4.43 2.01 -9.44
N ALA A 62 5.11 2.68 -8.51
CA ALA A 62 5.17 4.13 -8.48
C ALA A 62 6.11 4.74 -9.54
N GLU A 63 7.30 4.17 -9.75
CA GLU A 63 8.38 4.73 -10.58
C GLU A 63 8.27 4.33 -12.06
N GLU A 64 7.77 3.13 -12.35
CA GLU A 64 7.82 2.58 -13.71
C GLU A 64 6.44 2.42 -14.33
N HIS A 65 5.50 1.84 -13.59
CA HIS A 65 4.14 1.61 -14.08
C HIS A 65 3.33 2.92 -14.14
N PHE A 66 3.22 3.62 -13.01
CA PHE A 66 2.44 4.86 -12.91
C PHE A 66 3.25 6.12 -13.18
N LYS A 67 4.55 6.13 -12.84
CA LYS A 67 5.45 7.30 -12.92
C LYS A 67 4.95 8.52 -12.13
N LYS A 68 4.20 8.27 -11.07
CA LYS A 68 3.54 9.27 -10.20
C LYS A 68 3.07 8.60 -8.89
N PRO A 69 2.70 9.36 -7.85
CA PRO A 69 2.12 8.80 -6.64
C PRO A 69 0.88 7.93 -6.92
N VAL A 70 0.76 6.80 -6.23
CA VAL A 70 -0.35 5.85 -6.41
C VAL A 70 -0.86 5.35 -5.06
N PHE A 71 -2.19 5.33 -4.90
CA PHE A 71 -2.84 4.59 -3.81
C PHE A 71 -3.09 3.15 -4.23
N ILE A 72 -2.58 2.21 -3.43
CA ILE A 72 -3.01 0.81 -3.48
C ILE A 72 -4.07 0.63 -2.41
N THR A 73 -5.18 -0.02 -2.75
CA THR A 73 -6.38 -0.14 -1.89
C THR A 73 -6.86 -1.57 -1.79
N ASP A 74 -7.72 -1.87 -0.82
CA ASP A 74 -8.40 -3.17 -0.70
C ASP A 74 -7.45 -4.36 -0.52
N TYR A 75 -6.58 -4.27 0.50
CA TYR A 75 -5.62 -5.32 0.83
C TYR A 75 -6.29 -6.56 1.45
N PRO A 76 -5.72 -7.76 1.31
CA PRO A 76 -6.20 -8.97 1.97
C PRO A 76 -6.25 -8.80 3.49
N LYS A 77 -7.34 -9.27 4.10
CA LYS A 77 -7.58 -9.10 5.53
C LYS A 77 -6.57 -9.86 6.40
N GLU A 78 -5.92 -10.90 5.86
CA GLU A 78 -4.98 -11.77 6.55
C GLU A 78 -3.62 -11.10 6.78
N ILE A 79 -3.27 -10.08 5.98
CA ILE A 79 -1.97 -9.37 6.08
C ILE A 79 -2.10 -7.96 6.63
N LYS A 80 -3.29 -7.56 7.10
CA LYS A 80 -3.55 -6.24 7.67
C LYS A 80 -4.20 -6.36 9.05
N SER A 81 -4.14 -5.28 9.82
CA SER A 81 -4.57 -5.27 11.22
C SER A 81 -6.09 -5.50 11.39
N PHE A 82 -6.47 -6.07 12.53
CA PHE A 82 -7.86 -6.41 12.88
C PHE A 82 -8.84 -5.23 12.82
N TYR A 83 -8.37 -4.01 13.12
CA TYR A 83 -9.20 -2.80 13.18
C TYR A 83 -9.57 -2.24 11.81
N MET A 84 -9.02 -2.77 10.72
CA MET A 84 -9.32 -2.29 9.36
C MET A 84 -10.67 -2.85 8.91
N ARG A 85 -11.55 -1.99 8.40
CA ARG A 85 -12.92 -2.37 8.01
C ARG A 85 -12.91 -3.50 6.98
N LEU A 86 -13.68 -4.56 7.25
CA LEU A 86 -13.87 -5.65 6.31
C LEU A 86 -14.75 -5.21 5.14
N ASN A 87 -14.26 -5.38 3.91
CA ASN A 87 -15.01 -5.10 2.69
C ASN A 87 -16.12 -6.14 2.48
N ASP A 88 -17.09 -5.81 1.62
CA ASP A 88 -18.28 -6.64 1.38
C ASP A 88 -17.94 -7.98 0.68
N ASP A 89 -16.74 -8.10 0.10
CA ASP A 89 -16.21 -9.35 -0.46
C ASP A 89 -15.77 -10.38 0.60
N ASN A 90 -15.72 -9.98 1.88
CA ASN A 90 -15.26 -10.75 3.04
C ASN A 90 -13.81 -11.27 2.94
N LYS A 91 -13.02 -10.75 2.00
CA LYS A 91 -11.62 -11.15 1.73
C LYS A 91 -10.65 -10.00 1.94
N THR A 92 -11.07 -8.78 1.61
CA THR A 92 -10.22 -7.59 1.67
C THR A 92 -10.68 -6.65 2.78
N VAL A 93 -9.81 -5.73 3.16
CA VAL A 93 -10.11 -4.64 4.10
C VAL A 93 -9.96 -3.31 3.41
N SER A 94 -10.72 -2.30 3.85
CA SER A 94 -10.67 -0.91 3.36
C SER A 94 -9.38 -0.19 3.80
N ALA A 95 -8.24 -0.77 3.46
CA ALA A 95 -6.89 -0.25 3.66
C ALA A 95 -6.42 0.51 2.43
N MET A 96 -5.52 1.45 2.64
CA MET A 96 -4.83 2.17 1.57
C MET A 96 -3.38 2.44 1.96
N ASP A 97 -2.49 2.25 1.00
CA ASP A 97 -1.09 2.63 1.11
C ASP A 97 -0.77 3.59 -0.05
N LEU A 98 -0.19 4.76 0.27
CA LEU A 98 0.28 5.74 -0.70
C LEU A 98 1.74 5.46 -1.03
N LEU A 99 1.97 5.00 -2.25
CA LEU A 99 3.30 4.78 -2.79
C LEU A 99 3.76 6.03 -3.54
N VAL A 100 4.99 6.47 -3.29
CA VAL A 100 5.59 7.60 -4.00
C VAL A 100 6.94 7.21 -4.64
N PRO A 101 7.25 7.76 -5.83
CA PRO A 101 8.50 7.46 -6.51
C PRO A 101 9.74 7.76 -5.64
N GLY A 102 10.68 6.82 -5.59
CA GLY A 102 11.96 6.91 -4.90
C GLY A 102 12.00 6.14 -3.57
N ILE A 103 10.91 6.14 -2.79
CA ILE A 103 10.90 5.55 -1.44
C ILE A 103 9.99 4.32 -1.28
N GLY A 104 8.92 4.19 -2.07
CA GLY A 104 7.87 3.20 -1.83
C GLY A 104 6.73 3.79 -0.99
N GLU A 105 6.27 3.08 0.03
CA GLU A 105 5.22 3.57 0.93
C GLU A 105 5.61 4.85 1.69
N LEU A 106 4.74 5.87 1.63
CA LEU A 106 4.83 7.10 2.42
C LEU A 106 3.74 7.21 3.49
N ILE A 107 2.52 6.74 3.19
CA ILE A 107 1.36 6.84 4.10
C ILE A 107 0.57 5.55 4.04
N GLY A 108 0.38 4.90 5.19
CA GLY A 108 -0.57 3.80 5.37
C GLY A 108 -1.80 4.23 6.16
N GLY A 109 -2.98 3.74 5.80
CA GLY A 109 -4.22 4.02 6.52
C GLY A 109 -5.35 3.08 6.17
N SER A 110 -6.48 3.23 6.87
CA SER A 110 -7.68 2.47 6.58
C SER A 110 -8.93 3.11 7.17
N GLN A 111 -10.10 2.79 6.61
CA GLN A 111 -11.33 2.92 7.36
C GLN A 111 -11.28 1.95 8.55
N ARG A 112 -11.71 2.44 9.72
CA ARG A 112 -11.78 1.61 10.93
C ARG A 112 -13.06 0.82 10.92
N GLU A 113 -13.00 -0.44 11.35
CA GLU A 113 -14.17 -1.29 11.47
C GLU A 113 -15.11 -0.72 12.54
N GLU A 114 -16.20 -0.13 12.08
CA GLU A 114 -17.19 0.54 12.92
C GLU A 114 -18.25 -0.42 13.47
N ARG A 115 -18.39 -1.61 12.89
CA ARG A 115 -19.42 -2.59 13.24
C ARG A 115 -18.90 -3.49 14.35
N PHE A 116 -19.46 -3.35 15.54
CA PHE A 116 -18.99 -4.04 16.76
C PHE A 116 -18.84 -5.56 16.57
N ASP A 117 -19.87 -6.24 16.07
CA ASP A 117 -19.85 -7.70 15.90
C ASP A 117 -18.72 -8.18 14.96
N ILE A 118 -18.44 -7.40 13.91
CA ILE A 118 -17.38 -7.72 12.95
C ILE A 118 -16.02 -7.40 13.55
N LEU A 119 -15.86 -6.26 14.23
CA LEU A 119 -14.62 -5.92 14.92
C LEU A 119 -14.26 -6.99 15.96
N GLU A 120 -15.23 -7.44 16.74
CA GLU A 120 -15.07 -8.48 17.74
C GLU A 120 -14.62 -9.80 17.12
N GLN A 121 -15.28 -10.22 16.02
CA GLN A 121 -14.86 -11.39 15.25
C GLN A 121 -13.42 -11.25 14.73
N ARG A 122 -13.06 -10.07 14.19
CA ARG A 122 -11.71 -9.81 13.65
C ARG A 122 -10.64 -9.84 14.75
N MET A 123 -10.97 -9.39 15.97
CA MET A 123 -10.08 -9.51 17.14
C MET A 123 -9.84 -10.98 17.52
N GLU A 124 -10.88 -11.80 17.51
CA GLU A 124 -10.76 -13.24 17.75
C GLU A 124 -9.91 -13.94 16.67
N GLU A 125 -10.17 -13.63 15.39
CA GLU A 125 -9.36 -14.14 14.25
C GLU A 125 -7.88 -13.77 14.38
N ALA A 126 -7.58 -12.59 14.93
CA ALA A 126 -6.22 -12.10 15.17
C ALA A 126 -5.61 -12.61 16.48
N GLY A 127 -6.34 -13.39 17.29
CA GLY A 127 -5.87 -13.93 18.56
C GLY A 127 -5.69 -12.88 19.67
N LEU A 128 -6.44 -11.78 19.60
CA LEU A 128 -6.35 -10.69 20.58
C LEU A 128 -7.27 -10.96 21.78
N ASN A 129 -6.76 -10.65 22.98
CA ASN A 129 -7.59 -10.61 24.17
C ASN A 129 -8.41 -9.33 24.16
N LYS A 130 -9.73 -9.46 24.12
CA LYS A 130 -10.62 -8.30 24.08
C LYS A 130 -10.48 -7.47 25.37
N ASP A 131 -10.13 -8.12 26.48
CA ASP A 131 -10.00 -7.50 27.80
C ASP A 131 -8.96 -6.38 27.90
N ASP A 132 -8.02 -6.34 26.96
CA ASP A 132 -6.97 -5.34 26.95
C ASP A 132 -7.43 -3.98 26.35
N TYR A 133 -8.66 -3.91 25.83
CA TYR A 133 -9.17 -2.77 25.04
C TYR A 133 -10.36 -2.04 25.69
N TRP A 134 -10.68 -2.33 26.96
CA TRP A 134 -11.75 -1.67 27.73
C TRP A 134 -11.33 -1.15 29.11
#